data_AF-A0A8J3MKU9-F1
#
_entry.id   AF-A0A8J3MKU9-F1
#
_cell.length_a   1.000
_cell.length_b   1.000
_cell.length_c   1.000
_cell.angle_alpha   90.00
_cell.angle_beta   90.00
_cell.angle_gamma   90.00
#
_symmetry.space_group_name_H-M   'P 1'
#
loop_
_entity.id
_entity.type
_entity.pdbx_description
1 polymer ?
#
loop_
_entity_poly.entity_id
_entity_poly.type
_entity_poly.pdbx_seq_one_letter_code
_entity_poly.pdbx_strand_id
1 'polypeptide(L)'
;MTNPIADICVPELGRQVDLLDYQDVDQSALDVCTLTLNLRQQYRRALLARDQAAASLVRRSGWSPADVAEVICGHRAHAHRAATIVDWTGLRHAYGAEEAPGTEQDLYQHQQVVADLHELLERAYDQATRLLPAVRLERNLPDGPTERVAHCAHWLRFVEGLQAANDASRILYAAVLARHHGWPETTVAELAGVTVDEVRAAMTAAEHHPPSDADSILLERMAQLAWALDYNAGRLTALRDEAVRECRAGGVPSQIIAAHVGLPDQVRVAVVA
;
A
#
# COMPACT_ATOMS: atom_id res chain seq x y z
N MET A 1 -26.53 -3.98 14.89
CA MET A 1 -25.66 -3.50 13.79
C MET A 1 -24.28 -4.11 13.96
N THR A 2 -23.66 -4.54 12.86
CA THR A 2 -22.35 -5.19 12.84
C THR A 2 -21.23 -4.15 12.79
N ASN A 3 -20.26 -4.26 13.69
CA ASN A 3 -19.04 -3.45 13.67
C ASN A 3 -18.33 -3.64 12.29
N PRO A 4 -17.99 -2.55 11.56
CA PRO A 4 -17.49 -2.61 10.17
C PRO A 4 -16.11 -3.26 10.02
N ILE A 5 -15.42 -3.49 11.14
CA ILE A 5 -14.10 -4.12 11.20
C ILE A 5 -14.12 -5.40 12.04
N ALA A 6 -15.30 -5.94 12.37
CA ALA A 6 -15.42 -7.17 13.16
C ALA A 6 -14.79 -8.40 12.49
N ASP A 7 -14.64 -8.37 11.17
CA ASP A 7 -13.98 -9.42 10.37
C ASP A 7 -12.46 -9.31 10.34
N ILE A 8 -11.87 -8.19 10.80
CA ILE A 8 -10.42 -8.02 10.80
C ILE A 8 -9.82 -8.82 11.96
N CYS A 9 -9.19 -9.95 11.64
CA CYS A 9 -8.49 -10.79 12.60
C CYS A 9 -7.01 -10.37 12.72
N VAL A 10 -6.73 -9.37 13.56
CA VAL A 10 -5.36 -8.90 13.83
C VAL A 10 -4.41 -10.03 14.27
N PRO A 11 -4.80 -10.97 15.17
CA PRO A 11 -3.91 -12.07 15.54
C PRO A 11 -3.53 -12.99 14.37
N GLU A 12 -4.46 -13.23 13.43
CA GLU A 12 -4.19 -14.03 12.25
C GLU A 12 -3.20 -13.32 11.31
N LEU A 13 -3.42 -12.04 11.06
CA LEU A 13 -2.50 -11.21 10.29
C LEU A 13 -1.10 -11.18 10.93
N GLY A 14 -1.02 -11.07 12.26
CA GLY A 14 0.23 -11.16 13.01
C GLY A 14 0.95 -12.50 12.80
N ARG A 15 0.21 -13.62 12.88
CA ARG A 15 0.79 -14.94 12.59
C ARG A 15 1.31 -15.03 11.15
N GLN A 16 0.62 -14.44 10.18
CA GLN A 16 1.08 -14.43 8.79
C GLN A 16 2.39 -13.65 8.62
N VAL A 17 2.53 -12.49 9.29
CA VAL A 17 3.79 -11.72 9.32
C VAL A 17 4.90 -12.54 9.99
N ASP A 18 4.61 -13.19 11.13
CA ASP A 18 5.60 -14.01 11.84
C ASP A 18 6.08 -15.20 10.99
N LEU A 19 5.18 -15.84 10.24
CA LEU A 19 5.49 -16.99 9.39
C LEU A 19 6.53 -16.67 8.29
N LEU A 20 6.60 -15.42 7.84
CA LEU A 20 7.57 -14.98 6.83
C LEU A 20 9.02 -15.16 7.30
N ASP A 21 9.29 -15.16 8.61
CA ASP A 21 10.65 -15.35 9.14
C ASP A 21 11.07 -16.84 9.19
N TYR A 22 10.12 -17.77 9.07
CA TYR A 22 10.37 -19.22 9.20
C TYR A 22 10.29 -19.99 7.87
N GLN A 23 9.89 -19.33 6.80
CA GLN A 23 9.76 -19.90 5.47
C GLN A 23 11.07 -19.81 4.66
N ASP A 24 11.13 -20.50 3.52
CA ASP A 24 12.22 -20.26 2.56
C ASP A 24 12.09 -18.84 1.99
N VAL A 25 13.22 -18.14 1.91
CA VAL A 25 13.32 -16.73 1.48
C VAL A 25 12.59 -16.46 0.17
N ASP A 26 12.64 -17.41 -0.78
CA ASP A 26 12.07 -17.22 -2.10
C ASP A 26 10.53 -17.23 -2.04
N GLN A 27 9.94 -18.07 -1.19
CA GLN A 27 8.50 -18.09 -0.93
C GLN A 27 8.07 -16.85 -0.12
N SER A 28 8.81 -16.51 0.92
CA SER A 28 8.49 -15.37 1.79
C SER A 28 8.47 -14.04 1.04
N ALA A 29 9.31 -13.87 0.01
CA ALA A 29 9.33 -12.65 -0.79
C ALA A 29 8.07 -12.45 -1.64
N LEU A 30 7.37 -13.53 -2.00
CA LEU A 30 6.10 -13.46 -2.72
C LEU A 30 4.94 -13.22 -1.78
N ASP A 31 4.95 -13.95 -0.66
CA ASP A 31 3.94 -13.86 0.37
C ASP A 31 3.93 -12.46 0.99
N VAL A 32 5.10 -11.85 1.22
CA VAL A 32 5.19 -10.49 1.79
C VAL A 32 4.64 -9.42 0.85
N CYS A 33 4.77 -9.57 -0.47
CA CYS A 33 4.14 -8.66 -1.44
C CYS A 33 2.61 -8.73 -1.37
N THR A 34 2.05 -9.93 -1.24
CA THR A 34 0.59 -10.11 -1.14
C THR A 34 0.09 -9.64 0.24
N LEU A 35 0.84 -9.94 1.29
CA LEU A 35 0.49 -9.60 2.67
C LEU A 35 0.49 -8.08 2.90
N THR A 36 1.50 -7.35 2.38
CA THR A 36 1.56 -5.89 2.48
C THR A 36 0.35 -5.21 1.83
N LEU A 37 -0.09 -5.69 0.66
CA LEU A 37 -1.32 -5.19 0.01
C LEU A 37 -2.57 -5.45 0.86
N ASN A 38 -2.73 -6.67 1.39
CA ASN A 38 -3.87 -7.02 2.23
C ASN A 38 -3.88 -6.20 3.53
N LEU A 39 -2.74 -6.11 4.23
CA LEU A 39 -2.59 -5.32 5.44
C LEU A 39 -2.96 -3.85 5.20
N ARG A 40 -2.49 -3.26 4.10
CA ARG A 40 -2.84 -1.87 3.74
C ARG A 40 -4.34 -1.68 3.51
N GLN A 41 -5.00 -2.64 2.87
CA GLN A 41 -6.45 -2.61 2.69
C GLN A 41 -7.19 -2.68 4.02
N GLN A 42 -6.79 -3.58 4.93
CA GLN A 42 -7.40 -3.68 6.26
C GLN A 42 -7.14 -2.44 7.10
N TYR A 43 -5.92 -1.89 7.05
CA TYR A 43 -5.54 -0.66 7.73
C TYR A 43 -6.42 0.51 7.29
N ARG A 44 -6.61 0.69 5.98
CA ARG A 44 -7.50 1.73 5.44
C ARG A 44 -8.95 1.58 5.92
N ARG A 45 -9.48 0.35 5.94
CA ARG A 45 -10.81 0.07 6.49
C ARG A 45 -10.92 0.44 7.96
N ALA A 46 -9.90 0.14 8.76
CA ALA A 46 -9.85 0.48 10.17
C ALA A 46 -9.76 1.99 10.41
N LEU A 47 -8.96 2.71 9.61
CA LEU A 47 -8.89 4.17 9.66
C LEU A 47 -10.26 4.81 9.38
N LEU A 48 -10.95 4.35 8.32
CA LEU A 48 -12.29 4.84 7.99
C LEU A 48 -13.30 4.59 9.12
N ALA A 49 -13.30 3.39 9.69
CA ALA A 49 -14.20 3.05 10.80
C ALA A 49 -13.91 3.87 12.07
N ARG A 50 -12.63 4.14 12.36
CA ARG A 50 -12.20 5.01 13.45
C ARG A 50 -12.68 6.45 13.23
N ASP A 51 -12.46 6.98 12.03
CA ASP A 51 -12.81 8.37 11.71
C ASP A 51 -14.33 8.59 11.73
N GLN A 52 -15.09 7.59 11.31
CA GLN A 52 -16.56 7.56 11.44
C GLN A 52 -17.01 7.61 12.90
N ALA A 53 -16.39 6.83 13.78
CA ALA A 53 -16.68 6.85 15.21
C ALA A 53 -16.34 8.23 15.82
N ALA A 54 -15.17 8.79 15.49
CA ALA A 54 -14.77 10.12 15.92
C ALA A 54 -15.76 11.21 15.47
N ALA A 55 -16.15 11.21 14.19
CA ALA A 55 -17.12 12.17 13.67
C ALA A 55 -18.52 12.01 14.29
N SER A 56 -18.92 10.79 14.68
CA SER A 56 -20.17 10.54 15.39
C SER A 56 -20.15 11.14 16.80
N LEU A 57 -19.05 10.96 17.55
CA LEU A 57 -18.86 11.48 18.90
C LEU A 57 -18.86 13.02 18.95
N VAL A 58 -18.17 13.66 18.01
CA VAL A 58 -18.17 15.13 17.92
C VAL A 58 -19.58 15.67 17.65
N ARG A 59 -20.33 15.04 16.74
CA ARG A 59 -21.66 15.53 16.34
C ARG A 59 -22.75 15.23 17.38
N ARG A 60 -22.71 14.09 18.05
CA ARG A 60 -23.83 13.58 18.87
C ARG A 60 -23.56 13.61 20.36
N SER A 61 -22.29 13.59 20.76
CA SER A 61 -21.87 13.44 22.16
C SER A 61 -21.11 14.66 22.69
N GLY A 62 -21.01 15.74 21.89
CA GLY A 62 -20.38 16.99 22.30
C GLY A 62 -18.86 16.91 22.49
N TRP A 63 -18.21 15.88 21.95
CA TRP A 63 -16.76 15.76 21.98
C TRP A 63 -16.11 16.89 21.17
N SER A 64 -14.99 17.41 21.66
CA SER A 64 -14.18 18.35 20.90
C SER A 64 -13.16 17.61 20.03
N PRO A 65 -12.63 18.25 18.96
CA PRO A 65 -11.48 17.72 18.23
C PRO A 65 -10.25 17.42 19.10
N ALA A 66 -10.11 18.12 20.24
CA ALA A 66 -9.03 17.84 21.20
C ALA A 66 -9.24 16.53 21.96
N ASP A 67 -10.48 16.16 22.27
CA ASP A 67 -10.79 14.86 22.90
C ASP A 67 -10.54 13.71 21.92
N VAL A 68 -10.94 13.89 20.65
CA VAL A 68 -10.62 12.95 19.57
C VAL A 68 -9.11 12.82 19.38
N ALA A 69 -8.36 13.93 19.37
CA ALA A 69 -6.90 13.92 19.23
C ALA A 69 -6.19 13.22 20.39
N GLU A 70 -6.72 13.29 21.61
CA GLU A 70 -6.19 12.54 22.74
C GLU A 70 -6.26 11.03 22.48
N VAL A 71 -7.37 10.54 21.91
CA VAL A 71 -7.53 9.11 21.61
C VAL A 71 -6.71 8.69 20.39
N ILE A 72 -6.81 9.43 19.28
CA ILE A 72 -6.21 9.02 18.00
C ILE A 72 -4.70 9.28 17.96
N CYS A 73 -4.26 10.40 18.53
CA CYS A 73 -2.87 10.85 18.47
C CYS A 73 -2.14 10.74 19.81
N GLY A 74 -2.81 10.35 20.89
CA GLY A 74 -2.24 10.30 22.24
C GLY A 74 -2.00 11.68 22.87
N HIS A 75 -2.41 12.77 22.23
CA HIS A 75 -2.15 14.12 22.74
C HIS A 75 -3.09 15.19 22.15
N ARG A 76 -3.78 15.93 23.03
CA ARG A 76 -4.73 17.02 22.67
C ARG A 76 -4.17 18.10 21.74
N ALA A 77 -2.86 18.36 21.74
CA ALA A 77 -2.24 19.38 20.85
C ALA A 77 -2.44 19.09 19.35
N HIS A 78 -2.75 17.84 18.99
CA HIS A 78 -3.07 17.46 17.62
C HIS A 78 -4.53 17.70 17.24
N ALA A 79 -5.28 18.50 18.02
CA ALA A 79 -6.68 18.86 17.77
C ALA A 79 -6.95 19.35 16.34
N HIS A 80 -6.01 20.07 15.72
CA HIS A 80 -6.15 20.54 14.34
C HIS A 80 -6.22 19.38 13.32
N ARG A 81 -5.42 18.32 13.50
CA ARG A 81 -5.46 17.12 12.63
C ARG A 81 -6.78 16.37 12.80
N ALA A 82 -7.20 16.20 14.05
CA ALA A 82 -8.49 15.58 14.37
C ALA A 82 -9.67 16.38 13.82
N ALA A 83 -9.62 17.72 13.85
CA ALA A 83 -10.63 18.58 13.25
C ALA A 83 -10.73 18.36 11.74
N THR A 84 -9.59 18.35 11.02
CA THR A 84 -9.58 18.06 9.57
C THR A 84 -10.22 16.71 9.25
N ILE A 85 -9.90 15.66 10.03
CA ILE A 85 -10.48 14.31 9.85
C ILE A 85 -11.99 14.33 10.08
N VAL A 86 -12.44 14.91 11.19
CA VAL A 86 -13.85 14.98 11.57
C VAL A 86 -14.66 15.79 10.54
N ASP A 87 -14.15 16.94 10.13
CA ASP A 87 -14.80 17.81 9.15
C ASP A 87 -14.94 17.10 7.80
N TRP A 88 -13.85 16.52 7.29
CA TRP A 88 -13.87 15.78 6.03
C TRP A 88 -14.86 14.60 6.08
N THR A 89 -14.83 13.83 7.17
CA THR A 89 -15.72 12.68 7.37
C THR A 89 -17.18 13.13 7.44
N GLY A 90 -17.47 14.18 8.22
CA GLY A 90 -18.81 14.76 8.35
C GLY A 90 -19.39 15.28 7.02
N LEU A 91 -18.55 15.91 6.18
CA LEU A 91 -18.94 16.40 4.85
C LEU A 91 -19.35 15.27 3.89
N ARG A 92 -18.73 14.09 4.00
CA ARG A 92 -19.02 12.94 3.13
C ARG A 92 -20.21 12.12 3.62
N HIS A 93 -20.46 12.06 4.93
CA HIS A 93 -21.63 11.36 5.49
C HIS A 93 -22.95 12.15 5.38
N ALA A 94 -22.90 13.45 5.10
CA ALA A 94 -24.10 14.24 4.76
C ALA A 94 -24.77 13.81 3.43
N TYR A 95 -24.10 12.97 2.61
CA TYR A 95 -24.58 12.50 1.30
C TYR A 95 -25.00 11.02 1.30
N GLY A 96 -25.84 10.60 2.26
CA GLY A 96 -26.73 9.43 2.05
C GLY A 96 -26.32 8.08 2.64
N ALA A 97 -25.36 8.02 3.57
CA ALA A 97 -25.15 6.84 4.40
C ALA A 97 -25.79 7.07 5.79
N GLU A 98 -26.72 6.21 6.20
CA GLU A 98 -27.26 6.24 7.57
C GLU A 98 -26.10 6.23 8.56
N GLU A 99 -25.95 7.32 9.31
CA GLU A 99 -24.90 7.47 10.31
C GLU A 99 -25.05 6.41 11.40
N ALA A 100 -24.18 5.41 11.35
CA ALA A 100 -24.02 4.50 12.47
C ALA A 100 -23.64 5.31 13.73
N PRO A 101 -24.36 5.13 14.85
CA PRO A 101 -23.91 5.70 16.11
C PRO A 101 -22.58 5.07 16.48
N GLY A 102 -21.52 5.88 16.57
CA GLY A 102 -20.25 5.48 17.15
C GLY A 102 -20.27 5.84 18.63
N THR A 103 -19.86 4.90 19.47
CA THR A 103 -19.67 5.12 20.90
C THR A 103 -18.21 5.44 21.21
N GLU A 104 -17.94 5.92 22.42
CA GLU A 104 -16.58 6.09 22.93
C GLU A 104 -15.80 4.76 22.88
N GLN A 105 -16.48 3.67 23.23
CA GLN A 105 -15.91 2.32 23.16
C GLN A 105 -15.55 1.92 21.73
N ASP A 106 -16.38 2.25 20.73
CA ASP A 106 -16.06 1.97 19.32
C ASP A 106 -14.83 2.75 18.87
N LEU A 107 -14.68 4.02 19.26
CA LEU A 107 -13.50 4.82 18.91
C LEU A 107 -12.23 4.21 19.49
N TYR A 108 -12.21 3.83 20.77
CA TYR A 108 -11.04 3.17 21.38
C TYR A 108 -10.72 1.83 20.72
N GLN A 109 -11.74 1.00 20.47
CA GLN A 109 -11.55 -0.30 19.82
C GLN A 109 -11.00 -0.15 18.39
N HIS A 110 -11.57 0.75 17.59
CA HIS A 110 -11.11 0.98 16.23
C HIS A 110 -9.70 1.58 16.21
N GLN A 111 -9.38 2.50 17.12
CA GLN A 111 -8.03 3.05 17.24
C GLN A 111 -7.00 2.00 17.67
N GLN A 112 -7.35 1.07 18.57
CA GLN A 112 -6.46 -0.05 18.91
C GLN A 112 -6.18 -0.92 17.68
N VAL A 113 -7.22 -1.29 16.92
CA VAL A 113 -7.04 -2.06 15.68
C VAL A 113 -6.19 -1.30 14.66
N VAL A 114 -6.36 0.01 14.52
CA VAL A 114 -5.50 0.85 13.67
C VAL A 114 -4.05 0.79 14.13
N ALA A 115 -3.78 0.93 15.44
CA ALA A 115 -2.43 0.88 15.98
C ALA A 115 -1.78 -0.49 15.74
N ASP A 116 -2.50 -1.58 16.01
CA ASP A 116 -2.00 -2.94 15.80
C ASP A 116 -1.71 -3.22 14.30
N LEU A 117 -2.62 -2.80 13.41
CA LEU A 117 -2.42 -2.94 11.96
C LEU A 117 -1.25 -2.08 11.46
N HIS A 118 -1.04 -0.90 12.02
CA HIS A 118 0.10 -0.05 11.67
C HIS A 118 1.43 -0.74 12.01
N GLU A 119 1.53 -1.31 13.22
CA GLU A 119 2.72 -2.07 13.63
C GLU A 119 2.95 -3.29 12.72
N LEU A 120 1.90 -4.06 12.40
CA LEU A 120 2.01 -5.19 11.48
C LEU A 120 2.45 -4.76 10.07
N LEU A 121 1.95 -3.61 9.61
CA LEU A 121 2.28 -3.07 8.30
C LEU A 121 3.75 -2.64 8.25
N GLU A 122 4.24 -1.91 9.26
CA GLU A 122 5.66 -1.55 9.37
C GLU A 122 6.55 -2.80 9.35
N ARG A 123 6.22 -3.82 10.16
CA ARG A 123 6.96 -5.08 10.21
C ARG A 123 6.96 -5.79 8.85
N ALA A 124 5.83 -5.81 8.15
CA ALA A 124 5.73 -6.41 6.82
C ALA A 124 6.57 -5.64 5.78
N TYR A 125 6.65 -4.32 5.86
CA TYR A 125 7.54 -3.53 5.00
C TYR A 125 9.02 -3.77 5.33
N ASP A 126 9.39 -3.88 6.60
CA ASP A 126 10.76 -4.25 7.02
C ASP A 126 11.14 -5.64 6.50
N GLN A 127 10.23 -6.60 6.56
CA GLN A 127 10.42 -7.91 5.97
C GLN A 127 10.51 -7.83 4.44
N ALA A 128 9.65 -7.06 3.76
CA ALA A 128 9.66 -6.94 2.30
C ALA A 128 10.98 -6.37 1.78
N THR A 129 11.47 -5.29 2.39
CA THR A 129 12.74 -4.64 2.02
C THR A 129 13.96 -5.53 2.27
N ARG A 130 13.88 -6.46 3.23
CA ARG A 130 14.92 -7.49 3.49
C ARG A 130 14.81 -8.69 2.55
N LEU A 131 13.61 -9.23 2.36
CA LEU A 131 13.37 -10.50 1.68
C LEU A 131 13.46 -10.35 0.16
N LEU A 132 12.89 -9.27 -0.40
CA LEU A 132 12.86 -9.08 -1.85
C LEU A 132 14.27 -9.09 -2.46
N PRO A 133 15.25 -8.30 -1.98
CA PRO A 133 16.59 -8.34 -2.56
C PRO A 133 17.31 -9.68 -2.35
N ALA A 134 16.93 -10.43 -1.31
CA ALA A 134 17.56 -11.71 -0.95
C ALA A 134 17.06 -12.91 -1.77
N VAL A 135 16.01 -12.75 -2.59
CA VAL A 135 15.48 -13.82 -3.44
C VAL A 135 16.54 -14.36 -4.40
N ARG A 136 16.63 -15.69 -4.48
CA ARG A 136 17.50 -16.42 -5.41
C ARG A 136 16.73 -16.73 -6.68
N LEU A 137 16.54 -15.70 -7.51
CA LEU A 137 15.77 -15.78 -8.75
C LEU A 137 16.26 -16.92 -9.67
N GLU A 138 17.57 -17.18 -9.68
CA GLU A 138 18.24 -18.16 -10.52
C GLU A 138 17.89 -19.61 -10.13
N ARG A 139 17.58 -19.88 -8.85
CA ARG A 139 17.26 -21.23 -8.36
C ARG A 139 15.91 -21.74 -8.83
N ASN A 140 14.99 -20.82 -9.13
CA ASN A 140 13.61 -21.14 -9.46
C ASN A 140 13.33 -21.04 -10.96
N LEU A 141 14.39 -20.87 -11.77
CA LEU A 141 14.27 -20.83 -13.22
C LEU A 141 14.09 -22.23 -13.80
N PRO A 142 13.19 -22.41 -14.79
CA PRO A 142 13.13 -23.63 -15.58
C PRO A 142 14.45 -23.95 -16.31
N ASP A 143 14.66 -25.23 -16.63
CA ASP A 143 15.85 -25.69 -17.36
C ASP A 143 15.85 -25.24 -18.83
N GLY A 144 14.66 -25.18 -19.45
CA GLY A 144 14.49 -24.81 -20.85
C GLY A 144 14.59 -23.28 -21.07
N PRO A 145 15.36 -22.79 -22.05
CA PRO A 145 15.54 -21.35 -22.26
C PRO A 145 14.22 -20.64 -22.62
N THR A 146 13.35 -21.28 -23.41
CA THR A 146 12.02 -20.73 -23.75
C THR A 146 11.11 -20.64 -22.51
N GLU A 147 11.18 -21.63 -21.63
CA GLU A 147 10.43 -21.65 -20.36
C GLU A 147 10.96 -20.57 -19.40
N ARG A 148 12.28 -20.36 -19.35
CA ARG A 148 12.88 -19.23 -18.62
C ARG A 148 12.38 -17.89 -19.12
N VAL A 149 12.32 -17.67 -20.44
CA VAL A 149 11.78 -16.43 -21.01
C VAL A 149 10.33 -16.22 -20.54
N ALA A 150 9.49 -17.25 -20.63
CA ALA A 150 8.10 -17.18 -20.20
C ALA A 150 7.96 -16.91 -18.69
N HIS A 151 8.78 -17.58 -17.88
CA HIS A 151 8.81 -17.44 -16.42
C HIS A 151 9.21 -16.01 -16.01
N CYS A 152 10.34 -15.50 -16.54
CA CYS A 152 10.77 -14.14 -16.25
C CYS A 152 9.77 -13.09 -16.73
N ALA A 153 9.15 -13.29 -17.90
CA ALA A 153 8.12 -12.38 -18.41
C ALA A 153 6.86 -12.36 -17.51
N HIS A 154 6.45 -13.50 -16.96
CA HIS A 154 5.36 -13.55 -15.99
C HIS A 154 5.69 -12.80 -14.71
N TRP A 155 6.88 -13.02 -14.15
CA TRP A 155 7.34 -12.31 -12.95
C TRP A 155 7.48 -10.82 -13.15
N LEU A 156 8.02 -10.38 -14.29
CA LEU A 156 8.13 -8.96 -14.60
C LEU A 156 6.75 -8.29 -14.65
N ARG A 157 5.74 -8.91 -15.27
CA ARG A 157 4.37 -8.39 -15.26
C ARG A 157 3.79 -8.28 -13.85
N PHE A 158 4.08 -9.26 -12.98
CA PHE A 158 3.64 -9.21 -11.59
C PHE A 158 4.30 -8.05 -10.83
N VAL A 159 5.63 -7.91 -10.92
CA VAL A 159 6.38 -6.82 -10.26
C VAL A 159 5.95 -5.46 -10.79
N GLU A 160 5.76 -5.31 -12.11
CA GLU A 160 5.26 -4.07 -12.73
C GLU A 160 3.88 -3.68 -12.20
N GLY A 161 2.97 -4.64 -11.99
CA GLY A 161 1.65 -4.40 -11.42
C GLY A 161 1.72 -3.92 -9.97
N LEU A 162 2.56 -4.55 -9.15
CA LEU A 162 2.80 -4.14 -7.77
C LEU A 162 3.42 -2.76 -7.68
N GLN A 163 4.43 -2.50 -8.51
CA GLN A 163 5.12 -1.22 -8.56
C GLN A 163 4.17 -0.10 -8.97
N ALA A 164 3.36 -0.29 -10.02
CA ALA A 164 2.36 0.69 -10.42
C ALA A 164 1.34 1.01 -9.30
N ALA A 165 0.89 -0.02 -8.58
CA ALA A 165 -0.01 0.16 -7.44
C ALA A 165 0.66 0.90 -6.27
N ASN A 166 1.94 0.60 -6.00
CA ASN A 166 2.73 1.28 -4.98
C ASN A 166 2.97 2.75 -5.35
N ASP A 167 3.37 3.04 -6.59
CA ASP A 167 3.62 4.39 -7.11
C ASP A 167 2.37 5.26 -7.03
N ALA A 168 1.23 4.75 -7.49
CA ALA A 168 -0.05 5.45 -7.38
C ALA A 168 -0.39 5.77 -5.91
N SER A 169 -0.11 4.84 -5.00
CA SER A 169 -0.36 5.04 -3.56
C SER A 169 0.58 6.09 -2.95
N ARG A 170 1.88 6.05 -3.30
CA ARG A 170 2.88 7.04 -2.83
C ARG A 170 2.50 8.45 -3.27
N ILE A 171 2.19 8.63 -4.56
CA ILE A 171 1.79 9.91 -5.13
C ILE A 171 0.53 10.43 -4.42
N LEU A 172 -0.49 9.58 -4.27
CA LEU A 172 -1.74 9.95 -3.64
C LEU A 172 -1.58 10.30 -2.15
N TYR A 173 -0.79 9.53 -1.40
CA TYR A 173 -0.57 9.78 0.04
C TYR A 173 0.24 11.05 0.26
N ALA A 174 1.25 11.31 -0.57
CA ALA A 174 1.96 12.58 -0.57
C ALA A 174 1.01 13.75 -0.83
N ALA A 175 0.11 13.62 -1.81
CA ALA A 175 -0.90 14.62 -2.10
C ALA A 175 -1.91 14.82 -0.95
N VAL A 176 -2.32 13.76 -0.25
CA VAL A 176 -3.18 13.85 0.95
C VAL A 176 -2.48 14.59 2.10
N LEU A 177 -1.18 14.33 2.34
CA LEU A 177 -0.38 15.07 3.34
C LEU A 177 -0.30 16.56 3.02
N ALA A 178 -0.02 16.91 1.77
CA ALA A 178 0.02 18.32 1.35
C ALA A 178 -1.37 18.97 1.38
N ARG A 179 -2.40 18.29 0.86
CA ARG A 179 -3.75 18.85 0.69
C ARG A 179 -4.48 19.08 2.01
N HIS A 180 -4.40 18.13 2.93
CA HIS A 180 -5.19 18.11 4.17
C HIS A 180 -4.39 18.48 5.42
N HIS A 181 -3.08 18.20 5.43
CA HIS A 181 -2.21 18.49 6.57
C HIS A 181 -1.27 19.67 6.32
N GLY A 182 -1.31 20.28 5.13
CA GLY A 182 -0.56 21.50 4.80
C GLY A 182 0.94 21.31 4.72
N TRP A 183 1.41 20.08 4.49
CA TRP A 183 2.84 19.82 4.32
C TRP A 183 3.35 20.45 3.01
N PRO A 184 4.60 20.96 2.97
CA PRO A 184 5.16 21.48 1.74
C PRO A 184 5.25 20.40 0.65
N GLU A 185 4.81 20.72 -0.57
CA GLU A 185 4.81 19.78 -1.71
C GLU A 185 6.21 19.19 -1.97
N THR A 186 7.26 20.01 -1.82
CA THR A 186 8.65 19.57 -1.98
C THR A 186 9.04 18.52 -0.95
N THR A 187 8.61 18.70 0.30
CA THR A 187 8.92 17.78 1.40
C THR A 187 8.21 16.45 1.23
N VAL A 188 6.92 16.45 0.87
CA VAL A 188 6.18 15.19 0.66
C VAL A 188 6.61 14.47 -0.61
N ALA A 189 7.02 15.20 -1.66
CA ALA A 189 7.58 14.62 -2.88
C ALA A 189 8.91 13.91 -2.60
N GLU A 190 9.81 14.54 -1.84
CA GLU A 190 11.06 13.94 -1.40
C GLU A 190 10.83 12.68 -0.55
N LEU A 191 9.96 12.76 0.46
CA LEU A 191 9.62 11.63 1.33
C LEU A 191 9.03 10.44 0.55
N ALA A 192 8.16 10.74 -0.44
CA ALA A 192 7.55 9.73 -1.27
C ALA A 192 8.48 9.17 -2.35
N GLY A 193 9.62 9.81 -2.62
CA GLY A 193 10.48 9.48 -3.76
C GLY A 193 9.76 9.66 -5.10
N VAL A 194 9.02 10.77 -5.27
CA VAL A 194 8.28 11.15 -6.47
C VAL A 194 8.54 12.62 -6.82
N THR A 195 8.04 13.10 -7.94
CA THR A 195 8.18 14.50 -8.35
C THR A 195 7.08 15.38 -7.75
N VAL A 196 7.38 16.68 -7.61
CA VAL A 196 6.39 17.68 -7.19
C VAL A 196 5.22 17.77 -8.17
N ASP A 197 5.47 17.59 -9.47
CA ASP A 197 4.41 17.67 -10.49
C ASP A 197 3.45 16.47 -10.40
N GLU A 198 3.93 15.28 -10.06
CA GLU A 198 3.08 14.12 -9.77
C GLU A 198 2.20 14.36 -8.55
N VAL A 199 2.76 14.92 -7.48
CA VAL A 199 2.02 15.31 -6.26
C VAL A 199 0.93 16.33 -6.60
N ARG A 200 1.25 17.36 -7.38
CA ARG A 200 0.28 18.37 -7.84
C ARG A 200 -0.83 17.76 -8.70
N ALA A 201 -0.48 16.88 -9.63
CA ALA A 201 -1.44 16.21 -10.50
C ALA A 201 -2.46 15.37 -9.69
N ALA A 202 -2.05 14.85 -8.53
CA ALA A 202 -2.91 14.06 -7.65
C ALA A 202 -3.70 14.89 -6.62
N MET A 203 -3.53 16.22 -6.54
CA MET A 203 -4.22 17.07 -5.55
C MET A 203 -5.74 16.96 -5.63
N THR A 204 -6.30 16.99 -6.85
CA THR A 204 -7.75 16.84 -7.06
C THR A 204 -8.24 15.50 -6.57
N ALA A 205 -7.49 14.42 -6.82
CA ALA A 205 -7.84 13.10 -6.31
C ALA A 205 -7.77 13.06 -4.77
N ALA A 206 -6.77 13.72 -4.17
CA ALA A 206 -6.60 13.79 -2.72
C ALA A 206 -7.78 14.48 -2.01
N GLU A 207 -8.51 15.41 -2.65
CA GLU A 207 -9.72 16.03 -2.06
C GLU A 207 -10.84 15.01 -1.78
N HIS A 208 -10.84 13.92 -2.54
CA HIS A 208 -11.79 12.82 -2.40
C HIS A 208 -11.27 11.68 -1.53
N HIS A 209 -10.07 11.81 -0.96
CA HIS A 209 -9.46 10.82 -0.08
C HIS A 209 -9.46 11.27 1.39
N PRO A 210 -9.69 10.34 2.34
CA PRO A 210 -9.63 10.62 3.77
C PRO A 210 -8.29 11.24 4.18
N PRO A 211 -8.27 12.29 5.02
CA PRO A 211 -7.04 12.85 5.56
C PRO A 211 -6.20 11.84 6.36
N SER A 212 -6.84 10.83 6.94
CA SER A 212 -6.20 9.76 7.71
C SER A 212 -5.47 8.72 6.86
N ASP A 213 -5.77 8.64 5.56
CA ASP A 213 -5.17 7.63 4.67
C ASP A 213 -3.64 7.80 4.56
N ALA A 214 -3.11 9.02 4.77
CA ALA A 214 -1.69 9.29 4.61
C ALA A 214 -0.95 9.37 5.95
N ASP A 215 -0.11 8.38 6.16
CA ASP A 215 0.91 8.31 7.22
C ASP A 215 2.30 8.53 6.60
N SER A 216 3.08 9.46 7.16
CA SER A 216 4.43 9.78 6.69
C SER A 216 5.41 8.61 6.84
N ILE A 217 5.27 7.79 7.88
CA ILE A 217 6.10 6.60 8.10
C ILE A 217 5.79 5.58 7.00
N LEU A 218 4.50 5.32 6.78
CA LEU A 218 4.06 4.41 5.72
C LEU A 218 4.52 4.89 4.33
N LEU A 219 4.52 6.20 4.09
CA LEU A 219 5.01 6.79 2.84
C LEU A 219 6.50 6.50 2.62
N GLU A 220 7.33 6.65 3.66
CA GLU A 220 8.75 6.28 3.61
C GLU A 220 8.94 4.78 3.35
N ARG A 221 8.17 3.93 4.04
CA ARG A 221 8.22 2.47 3.84
C ARG A 221 7.84 2.05 2.43
N MET A 222 6.84 2.71 1.83
CA MET A 222 6.46 2.48 0.43
C MET A 222 7.56 2.91 -0.55
N ALA A 223 8.30 3.99 -0.27
CA ALA A 223 9.44 4.40 -1.08
C ALA A 223 10.58 3.37 -1.00
N GLN A 224 10.86 2.84 0.18
CA GLN A 224 11.84 1.76 0.37
C GLN A 224 11.42 0.47 -0.36
N LEU A 225 10.13 0.11 -0.33
CA LEU A 225 9.60 -1.02 -1.09
C LEU A 225 9.78 -0.82 -2.60
N ALA A 226 9.54 0.39 -3.11
CA ALA A 226 9.70 0.69 -4.53
C ALA A 226 11.12 0.36 -5.01
N TRP A 227 12.14 0.75 -4.24
CA TRP A 227 13.52 0.42 -4.54
C TRP A 227 13.78 -1.09 -4.59
N ALA A 228 13.23 -1.86 -3.64
CA ALA A 228 13.41 -3.31 -3.61
C ALA A 228 12.74 -4.02 -4.79
N LEU A 229 11.57 -3.52 -5.22
CA LEU A 229 10.87 -4.00 -6.42
C LEU A 229 11.68 -3.68 -7.69
N ASP A 230 12.18 -2.46 -7.83
CA ASP A 230 13.04 -2.03 -8.96
C ASP A 230 14.30 -2.89 -9.07
N TYR A 231 14.96 -3.14 -7.94
CA TYR A 231 16.15 -3.99 -7.89
C TYR A 231 15.88 -5.39 -8.46
N ASN A 232 14.76 -6.00 -8.06
CA ASN A 232 14.38 -7.32 -8.56
C ASN A 232 13.89 -7.29 -10.02
N ALA A 233 13.18 -6.25 -10.44
CA ALA A 233 12.80 -6.07 -11.84
C ALA A 233 14.04 -6.01 -12.75
N GLY A 234 15.10 -5.32 -12.32
CA GLY A 234 16.38 -5.28 -13.01
C GLY A 234 17.03 -6.67 -13.14
N ARG A 235 17.07 -7.44 -12.06
CA ARG A 235 17.61 -8.81 -12.07
C ARG A 235 16.80 -9.76 -12.97
N LEU A 236 15.47 -9.72 -12.88
CA LEU A 236 14.57 -10.50 -13.73
C LEU A 236 14.74 -10.15 -15.21
N THR A 237 14.92 -8.87 -15.53
CA THR A 237 15.18 -8.41 -16.90
C THR A 237 16.49 -8.98 -17.44
N ALA A 238 17.57 -8.94 -16.64
CA ALA A 238 18.86 -9.51 -17.04
C ALA A 238 18.77 -11.02 -17.32
N LEU A 239 18.08 -11.77 -16.44
CA LEU A 239 17.86 -13.22 -16.62
C LEU A 239 17.01 -13.53 -17.85
N ARG A 240 15.96 -12.73 -18.11
CA ARG A 240 15.15 -12.85 -19.33
C ARG A 240 16.01 -12.62 -20.58
N ASP A 241 16.84 -11.59 -20.58
CA ASP A 241 17.65 -11.22 -21.74
C ASP A 241 18.75 -12.26 -22.02
N GLU A 242 19.28 -12.90 -20.97
CA GLU A 242 20.13 -14.09 -21.10
C GLU A 242 19.39 -15.27 -21.72
N ALA A 243 18.21 -15.63 -21.20
CA ALA A 243 17.40 -16.70 -21.76
C ALA A 243 17.00 -16.44 -23.23
N VAL A 244 16.72 -15.18 -23.60
CA VAL A 244 16.47 -14.78 -24.99
C VAL A 244 17.71 -15.01 -25.87
N ARG A 245 18.92 -14.70 -25.38
CA ARG A 245 20.17 -14.96 -26.12
C ARG A 245 20.37 -16.46 -26.34
N GLU A 246 20.11 -17.29 -25.34
CA GLU A 246 20.18 -18.75 -25.44
C GLU A 246 19.16 -19.33 -26.42
N CYS A 247 17.90 -18.87 -26.38
CA CYS A 247 16.88 -19.23 -27.37
C CYS A 247 17.35 -18.93 -28.80
N ARG A 248 17.91 -17.72 -29.03
CA ARG A 248 18.42 -17.32 -30.35
C ARG A 248 19.59 -18.21 -30.80
N ALA A 249 20.53 -18.52 -29.90
CA ALA A 249 21.65 -19.40 -30.19
C ALA A 249 21.21 -20.84 -30.48
N GLY A 250 20.14 -21.31 -29.82
CA GLY A 250 19.51 -22.61 -30.05
C GLY A 250 18.60 -22.68 -31.28
N GLY A 251 18.50 -21.60 -32.07
CA GLY A 251 17.68 -21.58 -33.28
C GLY A 251 16.16 -21.47 -33.03
N VAL A 252 15.73 -21.07 -31.83
CA VAL A 252 14.31 -20.82 -31.54
C VAL A 252 13.83 -19.64 -32.40
N PRO A 253 12.75 -19.81 -33.20
CA PRO A 253 12.20 -18.73 -34.02
C PRO A 253 11.84 -17.48 -33.21
N SER A 254 12.20 -16.29 -33.71
CA SER A 254 11.94 -15.01 -33.04
C SER A 254 10.46 -14.78 -32.69
N GLN A 255 9.54 -15.33 -33.48
CA GLN A 255 8.10 -15.26 -33.24
C GLN A 255 7.68 -16.00 -31.95
N ILE A 256 8.33 -17.14 -31.66
CA ILE A 256 8.07 -17.92 -30.44
C ILE A 256 8.62 -17.17 -29.23
N ILE A 257 9.83 -16.60 -29.34
CA ILE A 257 10.43 -15.78 -28.28
C ILE A 257 9.52 -14.58 -27.97
N ALA A 258 9.07 -13.86 -29.01
CA ALA A 258 8.18 -12.71 -28.86
C ALA A 258 6.84 -13.06 -28.20
N ALA A 259 6.27 -14.23 -28.52
CA ALA A 259 5.04 -14.70 -27.90
C ALA A 259 5.16 -14.88 -26.38
N HIS A 260 6.33 -15.28 -25.88
CA HIS A 260 6.55 -15.46 -24.44
C HIS A 260 6.86 -14.15 -23.69
N VAL A 261 7.54 -13.20 -24.34
CA VAL A 261 7.81 -11.88 -23.75
C VAL A 261 6.50 -11.08 -23.59
N GLY A 262 5.53 -11.29 -24.47
CA GLY A 262 4.31 -10.50 -24.56
C GLY A 262 4.53 -9.29 -25.47
N LEU A 263 3.51 -8.96 -26.28
CA LEU A 263 3.56 -7.77 -27.14
C LEU A 263 3.51 -6.50 -26.26
N PRO A 264 4.18 -5.40 -26.66
CA PRO A 264 4.25 -4.16 -25.85
C PRO A 264 2.91 -3.41 -25.65
N ASP A 265 1.82 -3.82 -26.30
CA ASP A 265 0.59 -3.02 -26.36
C ASP A 265 -0.59 -3.70 -25.64
N GLN A 266 -0.59 -3.63 -24.32
CA GLN A 266 -1.85 -3.62 -23.57
C GLN A 266 -1.91 -2.32 -22.79
N VAL A 267 -2.62 -1.37 -23.39
CA VAL A 267 -3.00 -0.07 -22.83
C VAL A 267 -3.44 -0.25 -21.39
N ARG A 268 -2.67 0.32 -20.46
CA ARG A 268 -2.99 0.43 -19.03
C ARG A 268 -4.28 1.25 -18.90
N VAL A 269 -5.42 0.58 -18.88
CA VAL A 269 -6.67 1.20 -18.42
C VAL A 269 -6.57 1.25 -16.90
N ALA A 270 -6.30 2.43 -16.37
CA ALA A 270 -6.36 2.70 -14.95
C ALA A 270 -7.78 2.39 -14.45
N VAL A 271 -7.94 1.27 -13.75
CA VAL A 271 -9.12 1.04 -12.90
C VAL A 271 -8.87 1.84 -11.64
N VAL A 272 -9.34 3.09 -11.65
CA VAL A 272 -9.48 3.90 -10.45
C VAL A 272 -10.61 3.27 -9.62
N ALA A 273 -10.26 2.74 -8.46
CA ALA A 273 -11.19 2.32 -7.41
C ALA A 273 -11.14 3.32 -6.27
#